data_AF-A0A6M2CHI0-F1
#
_entry.id   AF-A0A6M2CHI0-F1
#
_cell.length_a   1.000
_cell.length_b   1.000
_cell.length_c   1.000
_cell.angle_alpha   90.00
_cell.angle_beta   90.00
_cell.angle_gamma   90.00
#
_symmetry.space_group_name_H-M   'P 1'
#
loop_
_entity.id
_entity.type
_entity.pdbx_description
1 polymer ?
#
loop_
_entity_poly.entity_id
_entity_poly.type
_entity_poly.pdbx_seq_one_letter_code
_entity_poly.pdbx_strand_id
1 'polypeptide(L)'
;LLETPVLLSLIGKLSEDLATKTTIKIKYLEAAVLSLVKGGTASQSSEKCVLTRLFNKIEELLKQNPPRDMERMAKRLNLVIQSSLCC
;
A
#
# COMPACT_ATOMS: atom_id res chain seq x y z
N LEU A 1 18.15 6.18 4.72
CA LEU A 1 16.93 6.79 4.16
C LEU A 1 16.70 6.13 2.81
N LEU A 2 15.67 5.29 2.66
CA LEU A 2 15.33 4.73 1.35
C LEU A 2 14.73 5.86 0.50
N GLU A 3 15.29 6.12 -0.68
CA GLU A 3 14.86 7.20 -1.57
C GLU A 3 13.44 6.92 -2.10
N THR A 4 12.58 7.94 -2.05
CA THR A 4 11.17 7.95 -2.49
C THR A 4 10.88 7.20 -3.81
N PRO A 5 11.70 7.32 -4.89
CA PRO A 5 11.47 6.57 -6.13
C PRO A 5 11.59 5.05 -5.97
N VAL A 6 12.51 4.57 -5.12
CA VAL A 6 12.71 3.13 -4.89
C VAL A 6 11.53 2.54 -4.12
N LEU A 7 10.99 3.28 -3.15
CA LEU A 7 9.80 2.90 -2.39
C LEU A 7 8.56 2.79 -3.29
N LEU A 8 8.38 3.72 -4.23
CA LEU A 8 7.26 3.70 -5.18
C LEU A 8 7.35 2.52 -6.15
N SER A 9 8.54 2.23 -6.70
CA SER A 9 8.73 1.04 -7.55
C SER A 9 8.53 -0.25 -6.77
N LEU A 10 8.94 -0.29 -5.50
CA LEU A 10 8.71 -1.44 -4.61
C LEU A 10 7.21 -1.64 -4.35
N ILE A 11 6.46 -0.57 -4.03
CA ILE A 11 4.99 -0.63 -3.87
C ILE A 11 4.33 -1.14 -5.14
N GLY A 12 4.70 -0.57 -6.30
CA GLY A 12 4.16 -0.97 -7.60
C GLY A 12 4.36 -2.46 -7.86
N LYS A 13 5.59 -2.94 -7.72
CA LYS A 13 5.96 -4.34 -8.01
C LYS A 13 5.37 -5.33 -7.01
N LEU A 14 5.29 -4.97 -5.74
CA LEU A 14 4.64 -5.80 -4.72
C LEU A 14 3.11 -5.83 -4.87
N SER A 15 2.51 -4.75 -5.36
CA SER A 15 1.07 -4.68 -5.61
C SER A 15 0.65 -5.53 -6.81
N GLU A 16 1.51 -5.73 -7.82
CA GLU A 16 1.19 -6.55 -9.01
C GLU A 16 1.06 -8.04 -8.73
N ASP A 17 1.74 -8.54 -7.70
CA ASP A 17 1.65 -9.93 -7.28
C ASP A 17 1.31 -9.99 -5.79
N LEU A 18 0.03 -9.87 -5.45
CA LEU A 18 -0.47 -10.14 -4.09
C LEU A 18 -0.91 -11.60 -3.90
N ALA A 19 -0.84 -12.41 -4.96
CA ALA A 19 -1.30 -13.81 -4.95
C ALA A 19 -0.38 -14.74 -4.14
N THR A 20 0.90 -14.39 -3.99
CA THR A 20 1.88 -15.22 -3.24
C THR A 20 2.55 -14.44 -2.10
N LYS A 21 2.70 -15.06 -0.92
CA LYS A 21 3.44 -14.51 0.25
C LYS A 21 2.95 -13.12 0.72
N THR A 22 1.65 -12.93 0.74
CA THR A 22 0.98 -11.64 0.88
C THR A 22 1.20 -10.94 2.24
N THR A 23 1.41 -11.70 3.32
CA THR A 23 1.62 -11.11 4.66
C THR A 23 2.86 -10.23 4.75
N ILE A 24 3.99 -10.69 4.19
CA ILE A 24 5.22 -9.90 4.15
C ILE A 24 5.07 -8.72 3.19
N LYS A 25 4.44 -8.94 2.02
CA LYS A 25 4.19 -7.89 1.03
C LYS A 25 3.36 -6.76 1.63
N ILE A 26 2.28 -7.06 2.36
CA ILE A 26 1.44 -6.06 3.04
C ILE A 26 2.25 -5.29 4.12
N LYS A 27 3.10 -5.95 4.91
CA LYS A 27 3.97 -5.27 5.88
C LYS A 27 4.95 -4.30 5.23
N TYR A 28 5.55 -4.69 4.10
CA TYR A 28 6.43 -3.81 3.33
C TYR A 28 5.66 -2.64 2.70
N LEU A 29 4.46 -2.89 2.19
CA LEU A 29 3.57 -1.86 1.67
C LEU A 29 3.18 -0.86 2.77
N GLU A 30 2.83 -1.33 3.96
CA GLU A 30 2.55 -0.48 5.12
C GLU A 30 3.75 0.40 5.48
N ALA A 31 4.95 -0.19 5.57
CA ALA A 31 6.17 0.57 5.84
C ALA A 31 6.50 1.61 4.76
N ALA A 32 6.24 1.28 3.49
CA ALA A 32 6.48 2.17 2.36
C ALA A 32 5.47 3.33 2.30
N VAL A 33 4.18 3.05 2.53
CA VAL A 33 3.13 4.07 2.65
C VAL A 33 3.40 4.98 3.85
N LEU A 34 3.77 4.43 5.01
CA LEU A 34 4.15 5.23 6.17
C LEU A 34 5.37 6.11 5.90
N SER A 35 6.34 5.62 5.12
CA SER A 35 7.50 6.42 4.71
C SER A 35 7.12 7.56 3.76
N LEU A 36 6.17 7.33 2.84
CA LEU A 36 5.60 8.36 1.97
C LEU A 36 4.84 9.43 2.77
N VAL A 37 3.98 9.02 3.72
CA VAL A 37 3.24 9.93 4.61
C VAL A 37 4.19 10.74 5.49
N LYS A 38 5.22 10.10 6.06
CA LYS A 38 6.21 10.74 6.94
C LYS A 38 7.16 11.67 6.17
N GLY A 39 7.33 11.45 4.87
CA GLY A 39 8.07 12.34 3.97
C GLY A 39 7.42 13.71 3.75
N GLY A 40 6.21 13.94 4.27
CA GLY A 40 5.57 15.26 4.31
C GLY A 40 4.94 15.71 2.99
N THR A 41 5.05 14.91 1.92
CA THR A 41 4.45 15.24 0.64
C THR A 41 3.83 13.97 0.04
N ALA A 42 2.59 13.62 0.37
CA ALA A 42 1.75 12.85 -0.56
C ALA A 42 1.13 13.78 -1.62
N SER A 43 1.85 14.87 -1.95
CA SER A 43 1.39 15.96 -2.81
C SER A 43 1.70 15.69 -4.27
N GLN A 44 2.56 14.72 -4.60
CA GLN A 44 2.83 14.40 -5.99
C GLN A 44 1.71 13.52 -6.55
N SER A 45 1.16 13.93 -7.69
CA SER A 45 0.12 13.21 -8.43
C SER A 45 0.50 11.74 -8.68
N SER A 46 1.79 11.45 -8.86
CA SER A 46 2.33 10.08 -8.97
C SER A 46 2.14 9.24 -7.71
N GLU A 47 2.39 9.82 -6.52
CA GLU A 47 2.24 9.11 -5.24
C GLU A 47 0.77 8.83 -4.96
N LYS A 48 -0.13 9.81 -5.18
CA LYS A 48 -1.57 9.60 -5.09
C LYS A 48 -2.04 8.53 -6.09
N CYS A 49 -1.50 8.49 -7.30
CA CYS A 49 -1.83 7.45 -8.29
C CYS A 49 -1.40 6.05 -7.84
N VAL A 50 -0.20 5.91 -7.26
CA VAL A 50 0.31 4.64 -6.72
C VAL A 50 -0.53 4.18 -5.52
N LEU A 51 -0.89 5.10 -4.62
CA LEU A 51 -1.75 4.84 -3.47
C LEU A 51 -3.16 4.40 -3.88
N THR A 52 -3.78 5.06 -4.85
CA THR A 52 -5.10 4.67 -5.38
C THR A 52 -5.05 3.30 -6.06
N ARG A 53 -4.00 3.01 -6.84
CA ARG A 53 -3.82 1.67 -7.43
C ARG A 53 -3.65 0.59 -6.36
N LEU A 54 -2.91 0.90 -5.30
CA LEU A 54 -2.72 0.00 -4.16
C LEU A 54 -4.04 -0.25 -3.42
N PHE A 55 -4.82 0.79 -3.15
CA PHE A 55 -6.15 0.69 -2.53
C PHE A 55 -7.07 -0.26 -3.31
N ASN A 56 -7.19 -0.06 -4.62
CA ASN A 56 -8.03 -0.91 -5.48
C ASN A 56 -7.61 -2.39 -5.43
N LYS A 57 -6.29 -2.66 -5.47
CA LYS A 57 -5.76 -4.02 -5.39
C LYS A 57 -5.99 -4.67 -4.03
N ILE A 58 -5.91 -3.90 -2.95
CA ILE A 58 -6.22 -4.40 -1.59
C ILE A 58 -7.72 -4.71 -1.48
N GLU A 59 -8.59 -3.87 -2.02
CA GLU A 59 -10.03 -4.14 -2.08
C GLU A 59 -10.35 -5.39 -2.90
N GLU A 60 -9.69 -5.59 -4.04
CA GLU A 60 -9.80 -6.84 -4.82
C GLU A 60 -9.33 -8.06 -4.03
N LEU A 61 -8.21 -7.94 -3.31
CA LEU A 61 -7.73 -8.99 -2.43
C LEU A 61 -8.71 -9.31 -1.31
N LEU A 62 -9.33 -8.29 -0.69
CA LEU A 62 -10.35 -8.47 0.36
C LEU A 62 -11.59 -9.20 -0.18
N LYS A 63 -11.97 -8.95 -1.43
CA LYS A 63 -13.07 -9.67 -2.12
C LYS A 63 -12.76 -11.15 -2.38
N GLN A 64 -11.48 -11.54 -2.40
CA GLN A 64 -11.07 -12.94 -2.59
C GLN A 64 -11.11 -13.77 -1.30
N ASN A 65 -11.70 -13.26 -0.20
CA ASN A 65 -11.75 -13.91 1.11
C ASN A 65 -10.37 -14.39 1.60
N PRO A 66 -9.44 -13.45 1.85
CA PRO A 66 -8.10 -13.78 2.32
C PRO A 66 -8.15 -14.32 3.76
N PRO A 67 -7.10 -15.01 4.24
CA PRO A 67 -7.00 -15.44 5.63
C PRO A 67 -7.16 -14.28 6.63
N ARG A 68 -7.77 -14.52 7.82
CA ARG A 68 -8.09 -13.49 8.82
C ARG A 68 -6.95 -12.53 9.16
N ASP A 69 -5.72 -13.05 9.30
CA ASP A 69 -4.56 -12.20 9.60
C ASP A 69 -4.26 -11.23 8.45
N MET A 70 -4.37 -11.72 7.22
CA MET A 70 -4.18 -10.93 6.01
C MET A 70 -5.30 -9.92 5.82
N GLU A 71 -6.55 -10.32 6.03
CA GLU A 71 -7.72 -9.44 5.98
C GLU A 71 -7.57 -8.24 6.93
N ARG A 72 -7.14 -8.50 8.18
CA ARG A 72 -6.92 -7.46 9.19
C ARG A 72 -5.81 -6.50 8.77
N MET A 73 -4.71 -7.02 8.23
CA MET A 73 -3.60 -6.18 7.74
C MET A 73 -4.00 -5.35 6.51
N ALA A 74 -4.69 -5.96 5.55
CA ALA A 74 -5.23 -5.30 4.37
C ALA A 74 -6.19 -4.15 4.72
N LYS A 75 -7.15 -4.38 5.63
CA LYS A 75 -8.07 -3.34 6.11
C LYS A 75 -7.34 -2.18 6.79
N ARG A 76 -6.35 -2.48 7.64
CA ARG A 76 -5.53 -1.46 8.28
C ARG A 76 -4.77 -0.61 7.25
N LEU A 77 -4.19 -1.26 6.24
CA LEU A 77 -3.47 -0.59 5.18
C LEU A 77 -4.41 0.31 4.36
N ASN A 78 -5.63 -0.13 4.06
CA ASN A 78 -6.64 0.71 3.39
C ASN A 78 -6.99 1.98 4.18
N LEU A 79 -7.12 1.89 5.50
CA LEU A 79 -7.36 3.07 6.34
C LEU A 79 -6.18 4.07 6.27
N VAL A 80 -4.94 3.58 6.30
CA VAL A 80 -3.75 4.44 6.18
C VAL A 80 -3.71 5.09 4.79
N ILE A 81 -3.95 4.32 3.73
CA ILE A 81 -3.98 4.84 2.35
C ILE A 81 -5.08 5.90 2.21
N GLN A 82 -6.29 5.63 2.69
CA GLN A 82 -7.39 6.60 2.66
C GLN A 82 -7.04 7.89 3.41
N SER A 83 -6.44 7.78 4.60
CA SER A 83 -5.99 8.97 5.35
C SER A 83 -4.94 9.79 4.59
N SER A 84 -4.05 9.11 3.84
CA SER A 84 -3.03 9.77 3.03
C SER A 84 -3.55 10.38 1.72
N LEU A 85 -4.67 9.88 1.20
CA LEU A 85 -5.32 10.42 0.00
C LEU A 85 -6.27 11.59 0.31
N CYS A 86 -6.88 11.57 1.51
CA CYS A 86 -7.86 12.56 1.95
C CYS A 86 -7.24 13.86 2.50
N CYS A 87 -5.94 13.84 2.85
CA CYS A 87 -5.14 15.03 3.14
C CYS A 87 -4.47 15.60 1.87
#